data_AF-A0A4Q5W8I6-F1
#
_entry.id   AF-A0A4Q5W8I6-F1
#
_cell.length_a   1.000
_cell.length_b   1.000
_cell.length_c   1.000
_cell.angle_alpha   90.00
_cell.angle_beta   90.00
_cell.angle_gamma   90.00
#
_symmetry.space_group_name_H-M   'P 1'
#
loop_
_entity.id
_entity.type
_entity.pdbx_description
1 polymer ?
#
loop_
_entity_poly.entity_id
_entity_poly.type
_entity_poly.pdbx_seq_one_letter_code
_entity_poly.pdbx_strand_id
1 'polypeptide(L)'
;MAEGSNMSANASAEAEKAAAEKAAQKAHKKKVRRLFWMTQARVWHWITGAATLVGMLMFAVTGITLNHAGQIEAKPVISEVTKILPPDLLAQLGEAPSEGQTAILPKPVADWLQAETGAPISRRTGEWSDTEVYVGMPKPGGDAWLS
;
A
#
# COMPACT_ATOMS: atom_id res chain seq x y z
N MET A 1 -30.50 69.97 48.45
CA MET A 1 -30.50 68.49 48.53
C MET A 1 -31.06 67.77 47.29
N ALA A 2 -31.65 68.46 46.30
CA ALA A 2 -32.25 67.81 45.12
C ALA A 2 -31.28 67.54 43.93
N GLU A 3 -30.14 68.24 43.85
CA GLU A 3 -29.18 68.06 42.73
C GLU A 3 -28.47 66.70 42.76
N GLY A 4 -28.07 66.21 43.94
CA GLY A 4 -27.33 64.94 44.06
C GLY A 4 -28.15 63.68 43.70
N SER A 5 -29.48 63.74 43.82
CA SER A 5 -30.35 62.59 43.49
C SER A 5 -30.54 62.42 41.98
N ASN A 6 -30.64 63.52 41.23
CA ASN A 6 -30.76 63.49 39.77
C ASN A 6 -29.46 63.03 39.09
N MET A 7 -28.32 63.42 39.65
CA MET A 7 -26.99 63.02 39.17
C MET A 7 -26.74 61.51 39.37
N SER A 8 -27.19 60.95 40.50
CA SER A 8 -27.11 59.52 40.78
C SER A 8 -28.03 58.69 39.87
N ALA A 9 -29.24 59.18 39.58
CA ALA A 9 -30.19 58.49 38.70
C ALA A 9 -29.76 58.51 37.22
N ASN A 10 -29.09 59.57 36.75
CA ASN A 10 -28.57 59.59 35.38
C ASN A 10 -27.35 58.65 35.23
N ALA A 11 -26.49 58.58 36.25
CA ALA A 11 -25.34 57.68 36.26
C ALA A 11 -25.74 56.19 36.23
N SER A 12 -26.82 55.80 36.92
CA SER A 12 -27.33 54.42 36.87
C SER A 12 -27.94 54.08 35.50
N ALA A 13 -28.71 54.99 34.90
CA ALA A 13 -29.30 54.79 33.57
C ALA A 13 -28.23 54.69 32.46
N GLU A 14 -27.16 55.48 32.54
CA GLU A 14 -26.02 55.39 31.63
C GLU A 14 -25.25 54.07 31.80
N ALA A 15 -25.09 53.58 33.03
CA ALA A 15 -24.46 52.30 33.31
C ALA A 15 -25.27 51.12 32.75
N GLU A 16 -26.60 51.15 32.86
CA GLU A 16 -27.49 50.12 32.29
C GLU A 16 -27.44 50.12 30.76
N LYS A 17 -27.48 51.29 30.13
CA LYS A 17 -27.32 51.40 28.66
C LYS A 17 -25.96 50.88 28.20
N ALA A 18 -24.88 51.25 28.89
CA ALA A 18 -23.54 50.76 28.58
C ALA A 18 -23.41 49.24 28.78
N ALA A 19 -24.08 48.67 29.79
CA ALA A 19 -24.12 47.24 30.02
C ALA A 19 -24.91 46.51 28.91
N ALA A 20 -26.05 47.05 28.49
CA ALA A 20 -26.87 46.51 27.40
C ALA A 20 -26.12 46.56 26.05
N GLU A 21 -25.43 47.66 25.76
CA GLU A 21 -24.62 47.79 24.55
C GLU A 21 -23.45 46.80 24.56
N LYS A 22 -22.73 46.69 25.68
CA LYS A 22 -21.66 45.68 25.85
C LYS A 22 -22.19 44.26 25.69
N ALA A 23 -23.39 43.96 26.20
CA ALA A 23 -24.03 42.65 26.04
C ALA A 23 -24.40 42.37 24.58
N ALA A 24 -24.96 43.34 23.87
CA ALA A 24 -25.28 43.25 22.45
C ALA A 24 -24.02 43.06 21.59
N GLN A 25 -22.95 43.82 21.87
CA GLN A 25 -21.66 43.65 21.21
C GLN A 25 -21.05 42.26 21.46
N LYS A 26 -21.14 41.74 22.70
CA LYS A 26 -20.70 40.36 23.02
C LYS A 26 -21.51 39.31 22.27
N ALA A 27 -22.83 39.46 22.21
CA ALA A 27 -23.71 38.55 21.48
C ALA A 27 -23.43 38.57 19.97
N HIS A 28 -23.22 39.75 19.39
CA HIS A 28 -22.81 39.91 17.99
C HIS A 28 -21.47 39.24 17.71
N LYS A 29 -20.43 39.50 18.52
CA LYS A 29 -19.11 38.84 18.42
C LYS A 29 -19.23 37.32 18.50
N LYS A 30 -20.08 36.78 19.39
CA LYS A 30 -20.33 35.34 19.49
C LYS A 30 -20.99 34.76 18.24
N LYS A 31 -21.97 35.46 17.65
CA LYS A 31 -22.62 35.07 16.38
C LYS A 31 -21.63 35.06 15.22
N VAL A 32 -20.85 36.12 15.06
CA VAL A 32 -19.81 36.23 14.01
C VAL A 32 -18.78 35.12 14.15
N ARG A 33 -18.28 34.86 15.37
CA ARG A 33 -17.34 33.77 15.64
C ARG A 33 -17.94 32.40 15.29
N ARG A 34 -19.21 32.16 15.63
CA ARG A 34 -19.89 30.91 15.28
C ARG A 34 -19.99 30.72 13.77
N LEU A 35 -20.43 31.75 13.05
CA LEU A 35 -20.53 31.71 11.59
C LEU A 35 -19.17 31.47 10.94
N PHE A 36 -18.12 32.14 11.43
CA PHE A 36 -16.74 31.93 10.97
C PHE A 36 -16.32 30.46 11.11
N TRP A 37 -16.52 29.84 12.27
CA TRP A 37 -16.19 28.43 12.48
C TRP A 37 -17.03 27.47 11.63
N MET A 38 -18.32 27.77 11.41
CA MET A 38 -19.17 26.97 10.54
C MET A 38 -18.69 27.01 9.09
N THR A 39 -18.31 28.19 8.60
CA THR A 39 -17.74 28.34 7.25
C THR A 39 -16.41 27.59 7.14
N GLN A 40 -15.53 27.74 8.13
CA GLN A 40 -14.23 27.09 8.11
C GLN A 40 -14.31 25.56 8.16
N ALA A 41 -15.23 25.01 8.97
CA ALA A 41 -15.46 23.56 9.04
C ALA A 41 -15.92 23.00 7.70
N ARG A 42 -16.82 23.71 6.99
CA ARG A 42 -17.24 23.32 5.64
C ARG A 42 -16.07 23.39 4.67
N VAL A 43 -15.34 24.51 4.64
CA VAL A 43 -14.19 24.68 3.73
C VAL A 43 -13.18 23.55 3.92
N TRP A 44 -12.78 23.25 5.16
CA TRP A 44 -11.87 22.15 5.44
C TRP A 44 -12.44 20.79 5.05
N HIS A 45 -13.71 20.53 5.34
CA HIS A 45 -14.37 19.27 4.96
C HIS A 45 -14.34 19.06 3.44
N TRP A 46 -14.60 20.11 2.65
CA TRP A 46 -14.57 20.03 1.19
C TRP A 46 -13.15 19.90 0.66
N ILE A 47 -12.17 20.59 1.25
CA ILE A 47 -10.76 20.48 0.85
C ILE A 47 -10.24 19.07 1.09
N THR A 48 -10.46 18.51 2.29
CA THR A 48 -9.99 17.15 2.63
C THR A 48 -10.75 16.08 1.85
N GLY A 49 -12.05 16.29 1.62
CA GLY A 49 -12.86 15.43 0.75
C GLY A 49 -12.35 15.40 -0.68
N ALA A 50 -12.09 16.56 -1.28
CA ALA A 50 -11.53 16.66 -2.63
C ALA A 50 -10.14 16.02 -2.72
N ALA A 51 -9.26 16.28 -1.75
CA ALA A 51 -7.93 15.67 -1.71
C ALA A 51 -8.01 14.13 -1.63
N THR A 52 -8.91 13.60 -0.81
CA THR A 52 -9.13 12.15 -0.68
C THR A 52 -9.67 11.56 -1.98
N LEU A 53 -10.64 12.22 -2.62
CA LEU A 53 -11.19 11.79 -3.91
C LEU A 53 -10.13 11.74 -5.00
N VAL A 54 -9.27 12.77 -5.10
CA VAL A 54 -8.14 12.78 -6.05
C VAL A 54 -7.17 11.64 -5.74
N GLY A 55 -6.83 11.42 -4.47
CA GLY A 55 -5.96 10.32 -4.04
C GLY A 55 -6.55 8.95 -4.40
N MET A 56 -7.83 8.71 -4.09
CA MET A 56 -8.53 7.48 -4.46
C MET A 56 -8.61 7.30 -5.98
N LEU A 57 -8.84 8.37 -6.74
CA LEU A 57 -8.90 8.30 -8.20
C LEU A 57 -7.53 7.94 -8.80
N MET A 58 -6.46 8.60 -8.36
CA MET A 58 -5.10 8.27 -8.82
C MET A 58 -4.71 6.85 -8.43
N PHE A 59 -5.05 6.41 -7.21
CA PHE A 59 -4.84 5.05 -6.74
C PHE A 59 -5.66 4.02 -7.54
N ALA A 60 -6.91 4.34 -7.90
CA ALA A 60 -7.72 3.48 -8.75
C ALA A 60 -7.14 3.35 -10.16
N VAL A 61 -6.64 4.44 -10.74
CA VAL A 61 -6.00 4.43 -12.06
C VAL A 61 -4.72 3.59 -12.06
N THR A 62 -3.85 3.77 -11.07
CA THR A 62 -2.64 2.92 -10.92
C THR A 62 -3.02 1.48 -10.60
N GLY A 63 -4.03 1.26 -9.77
CA GLY A 63 -4.58 -0.04 -9.40
C GLY A 63 -5.14 -0.78 -10.61
N ILE A 64 -5.90 -0.13 -11.50
CA ILE A 64 -6.33 -0.72 -12.77
C ILE A 64 -5.08 -1.10 -13.59
N THR A 65 -4.11 -0.21 -13.72
CA THR A 65 -2.91 -0.47 -14.54
C THR A 65 -2.10 -1.68 -14.05
N LEU A 66 -1.95 -1.84 -12.73
CA LEU A 66 -1.14 -2.91 -12.13
C LEU A 66 -1.94 -4.20 -11.87
N ASN A 67 -3.21 -4.10 -11.49
CA ASN A 67 -4.05 -5.25 -11.12
C ASN A 67 -4.76 -5.86 -12.34
N HIS A 68 -4.96 -5.09 -13.43
CA HIS A 68 -5.40 -5.59 -14.73
C HIS A 68 -4.23 -5.95 -15.66
N ALA A 69 -3.04 -6.24 -15.11
CA ALA A 69 -1.87 -6.68 -15.88
C ALA A 69 -2.11 -7.94 -16.72
N GLY A 70 -3.10 -8.78 -16.39
CA GLY A 70 -3.51 -9.91 -17.23
C GLY A 70 -4.27 -9.53 -18.51
N GLN A 71 -4.77 -8.29 -18.62
CA GLN A 71 -5.42 -7.76 -19.83
C GLN A 71 -4.46 -6.94 -20.71
N ILE A 72 -3.32 -6.53 -20.17
CA ILE A 72 -2.21 -6.04 -20.97
C ILE A 72 -1.51 -7.29 -21.48
N GLU A 73 -1.71 -7.63 -22.76
CA GLU A 73 -1.12 -8.81 -23.43
C GLU A 73 0.42 -8.78 -23.37
N ALA A 74 1.00 -9.16 -22.24
CA ALA A 74 2.39 -9.57 -22.19
C ALA A 74 2.45 -10.91 -22.94
N LYS A 75 3.07 -10.95 -24.11
CA LYS A 75 3.36 -12.21 -24.80
C LYS A 75 4.37 -12.97 -23.95
N PRO A 76 3.99 -14.06 -23.25
CA PRO A 76 4.94 -14.79 -22.44
C PRO A 76 5.97 -15.41 -23.39
N VAL A 77 7.25 -15.14 -23.15
CA VAL A 77 8.34 -15.83 -23.84
C VAL A 77 8.58 -17.12 -23.08
N ILE A 78 8.03 -18.22 -23.59
CA ILE A 78 8.22 -19.56 -23.03
C ILE A 78 9.42 -20.18 -23.73
N SER A 79 10.39 -20.66 -22.94
CA SER A 79 11.56 -21.38 -23.43
C SER A 79 11.59 -22.75 -22.78
N GLU A 80 11.30 -23.79 -23.56
CA GLU A 80 11.41 -25.18 -23.12
C GLU A 80 12.78 -25.73 -23.55
N VAL A 81 13.50 -26.35 -22.62
CA VAL A 81 14.82 -26.94 -22.86
C VAL A 81 14.79 -28.38 -22.39
N THR A 82 14.94 -29.31 -23.33
CA THR A 82 15.08 -30.74 -23.04
C THR A 82 16.51 -31.16 -23.35
N LYS A 83 17.21 -31.68 -22.36
CA LYS A 83 18.59 -32.18 -22.48
C LYS A 83 18.73 -33.50 -21.75
N ILE A 84 19.61 -34.35 -22.27
CA ILE A 84 19.97 -35.61 -21.63
C ILE A 84 21.13 -35.31 -20.68
N LEU A 85 20.96 -35.67 -19.41
CA LEU A 85 22.02 -35.52 -18.41
C LEU A 85 23.19 -36.47 -18.75
N PRO A 86 24.45 -35.97 -18.80
CA PRO A 86 25.61 -36.82 -19.02
C PRO A 86 25.70 -37.96 -17.98
N PRO A 87 26.09 -39.18 -18.38
CA PRO A 87 26.14 -40.34 -17.47
C PRO A 87 26.96 -40.10 -16.19
N ASP A 88 28.08 -39.38 -16.29
CA ASP A 88 28.97 -39.08 -15.16
C ASP A 88 28.32 -38.14 -14.13
N LEU A 89 27.39 -37.29 -14.57
CA LEU A 89 26.61 -36.41 -13.70
C LEU A 89 25.38 -37.13 -13.16
N LEU A 90 24.77 -38.02 -13.95
CA LEU A 90 23.66 -38.87 -13.52
C LEU A 90 24.09 -39.76 -12.35
N ALA A 91 25.29 -40.35 -12.41
CA ALA A 91 25.85 -41.13 -11.32
C ALA A 91 26.02 -40.34 -10.01
N GLN A 92 26.10 -39.00 -10.06
CA GLN A 92 26.22 -38.15 -8.88
C GLN A 92 24.90 -37.80 -8.22
N LEU A 93 23.75 -38.03 -8.88
CA LEU A 93 22.44 -37.91 -8.26
C LEU A 93 22.24 -38.95 -7.16
N GLY A 94 22.91 -40.11 -7.29
CA GLY A 94 22.89 -41.16 -6.27
C GLY A 94 21.50 -41.76 -6.07
N GLU A 95 21.25 -42.25 -4.85
CA GLU A 95 19.94 -42.73 -4.42
C GLU A 95 19.08 -41.53 -4.03
N ALA A 96 17.87 -41.46 -4.60
CA ALA A 96 16.94 -40.39 -4.29
C ALA A 96 16.60 -40.41 -2.78
N PRO A 97 16.49 -39.25 -2.12
CA PRO A 97 15.86 -39.15 -0.81
C PRO A 97 14.48 -39.81 -0.85
N SER A 98 14.01 -40.33 0.29
CA SER A 98 12.68 -40.94 0.34
C SER A 98 11.61 -39.97 -0.16
N GLU A 99 10.62 -40.51 -0.88
CA GLU A 99 9.55 -39.76 -1.52
C GLU A 99 8.97 -38.66 -0.61
N GLY A 100 8.90 -37.42 -1.14
CA GLY A 100 8.42 -36.25 -0.40
C GLY A 100 9.48 -35.50 0.43
N GLN A 101 10.75 -35.91 0.39
CA GLN A 101 11.84 -35.15 1.00
C GLN A 101 12.43 -34.12 0.03
N THR A 102 12.74 -32.94 0.56
CA THR A 102 13.42 -31.88 -0.18
C THR A 102 14.92 -31.97 0.01
N ALA A 103 15.68 -32.13 -1.08
CA ALA A 103 17.14 -32.09 -1.05
C ALA A 103 17.71 -31.19 -2.14
N ILE A 104 18.88 -30.60 -1.86
CA ILE A 104 19.58 -29.74 -2.81
C ILE A 104 20.24 -30.62 -3.87
N LEU A 105 20.14 -30.23 -5.14
CA LEU A 105 20.82 -30.93 -6.23
C LEU A 105 22.35 -30.92 -6.00
N PRO A 106 23.06 -32.02 -6.30
CA PRO A 106 24.51 -32.05 -6.28
C PRO A 106 25.08 -30.87 -7.09
N LYS A 107 26.07 -30.19 -6.53
CA LYS A 107 26.65 -28.98 -7.13
C LYS A 107 27.04 -29.16 -8.62
N PRO A 108 27.67 -30.28 -9.04
CA PRO A 108 28.03 -30.46 -10.45
C PRO A 108 26.83 -30.56 -11.39
N VAL A 109 25.72 -31.16 -10.93
CA VAL A 109 24.46 -31.24 -11.69
C VAL A 109 23.83 -29.85 -11.79
N ALA A 110 23.76 -29.11 -10.68
CA ALA A 110 23.21 -27.76 -10.67
C ALA A 110 24.02 -26.78 -11.55
N ASP A 111 25.35 -26.88 -11.52
CA ASP A 111 26.25 -26.04 -12.33
C ASP A 111 26.10 -26.37 -13.84
N TRP A 112 25.97 -27.66 -14.20
CA TRP A 112 25.72 -28.08 -15.59
C TRP A 112 24.35 -27.61 -16.09
N LEU A 113 23.28 -27.79 -15.31
CA LEU A 113 21.95 -27.32 -15.67
C LEU A 113 21.91 -25.79 -15.84
N GLN A 114 22.61 -25.05 -14.98
CA GLN A 114 22.74 -23.60 -15.11
C GLN A 114 23.47 -23.21 -16.40
N ALA A 115 24.51 -23.96 -16.81
CA ALA A 115 25.22 -23.70 -18.06
C ALA A 115 24.35 -23.96 -19.31
N GLU A 116 23.53 -25.02 -19.29
CA GLU A 116 22.67 -25.39 -20.43
C GLU A 116 21.39 -24.55 -20.53
N THR A 117 20.82 -24.14 -19.40
CA THR A 117 19.52 -23.45 -19.35
C THR A 117 19.62 -21.96 -19.02
N GLY A 118 20.75 -21.51 -18.46
CA GLY A 118 20.90 -20.16 -17.90
C GLY A 118 20.12 -19.93 -16.60
N ALA A 119 19.39 -20.93 -16.08
CA ALA A 119 18.54 -20.77 -14.91
C ALA A 119 19.36 -20.82 -13.59
N PRO A 120 19.02 -19.99 -12.58
CA PRO A 120 19.73 -19.96 -11.30
C PRO A 120 19.28 -21.12 -10.38
N ILE A 121 19.77 -22.31 -10.68
CA ILE A 121 19.42 -23.58 -10.01
C ILE A 121 20.27 -23.79 -8.75
N SER A 122 21.44 -23.15 -8.64
CA SER A 122 22.37 -23.34 -7.53
C SER A 122 21.71 -23.11 -6.17
N ARG A 123 21.85 -24.09 -5.26
CA ARG A 123 21.35 -24.06 -3.88
C ARG A 123 19.83 -24.09 -3.72
N ARG A 124 19.06 -24.41 -4.77
CA ARG A 124 17.63 -24.67 -4.63
C ARG A 124 17.38 -26.10 -4.17
N THR A 125 16.38 -26.26 -3.32
CA THR A 125 15.85 -27.55 -2.93
C THR A 125 14.92 -28.06 -4.02
N GLY A 126 15.13 -29.29 -4.46
CA GLY A 126 14.18 -30.03 -5.29
C GLY A 126 13.32 -30.95 -4.43
N GLU A 127 12.10 -31.19 -4.88
CA GLU A 127 11.23 -32.26 -4.40
C GLU A 127 11.56 -33.54 -5.18
N TRP A 128 11.91 -34.61 -4.48
CA TRP A 128 12.36 -35.84 -5.10
C TRP A 128 11.26 -36.90 -5.09
N SER A 129 11.14 -37.61 -6.21
CA SER A 129 10.43 -38.88 -6.34
C SER A 129 11.41 -39.97 -6.77
N ASP A 130 10.91 -41.20 -6.90
CA ASP A 130 11.72 -42.34 -7.36
C ASP A 130 12.27 -42.15 -8.79
N THR A 131 11.64 -41.30 -9.60
CA THR A 131 11.94 -41.17 -11.04
C THR A 131 12.30 -39.76 -11.49
N GLU A 132 12.01 -38.73 -10.71
CA GLU A 132 12.20 -37.33 -11.11
C GLU A 132 12.54 -36.42 -9.92
N VAL A 133 13.05 -35.22 -10.21
CA VAL A 133 13.30 -34.18 -9.22
C VAL A 133 12.70 -32.86 -9.69
N TYR A 134 11.68 -32.39 -8.99
CA TYR A 134 11.01 -31.14 -9.30
C TYR A 134 11.71 -29.97 -8.61
N VAL A 135 12.10 -28.94 -9.36
CA VAL A 135 12.71 -27.71 -8.83
C VAL A 135 11.91 -26.49 -9.27
N GLY A 136 11.16 -25.93 -8.32
CA GLY A 136 10.44 -24.67 -8.52
C GLY A 136 11.36 -23.44 -8.54
N MET A 137 11.21 -22.60 -9.55
CA MET A 137 11.96 -21.36 -9.71
C MET A 137 11.10 -20.09 -9.88
N PRO A 138 10.25 -19.75 -8.90
CA PRO A 138 9.39 -18.57 -8.98
C PRO A 138 10.22 -17.28 -8.99
N LYS A 139 9.82 -16.31 -9.83
CA LYS A 139 10.39 -14.96 -9.89
C LYS A 139 9.29 -13.90 -10.03
N PRO A 140 9.52 -12.64 -9.64
CA PRO A 140 8.56 -11.58 -9.92
C PRO A 140 8.31 -11.46 -11.44
N GLY A 141 7.06 -11.56 -11.87
CA GLY A 141 6.68 -11.44 -13.28
C GLY A 141 7.03 -12.65 -14.16
N GLY A 142 7.31 -13.82 -13.58
CA GLY A 142 7.42 -15.05 -14.35
C GLY A 142 7.67 -16.29 -13.50
N ASP A 143 7.60 -17.44 -14.12
CA ASP A 143 7.89 -18.72 -13.51
C ASP A 143 8.97 -19.45 -14.31
N ALA A 144 9.58 -20.41 -13.64
CA ALA A 144 10.43 -21.41 -14.24
C ALA A 144 10.34 -22.64 -13.35
N TRP A 145 10.42 -23.81 -13.95
CA TRP A 145 10.48 -25.07 -13.24
C TRP A 145 11.36 -26.04 -14.02
N LEU A 146 11.86 -27.03 -13.31
CA LEU A 146 12.56 -28.17 -13.85
C LEU A 146 11.90 -29.42 -13.29
N SER A 147 11.81 -30.47 -14.09
CA SER A 147 11.38 -31.83 -13.74
C SER A 147 12.26 -32.82 -14.47
#